data_AF-A0A6N8XB48-F1
#
_entry.id   AF-A0A6N8XB48-F1
#
_cell.length_a   1.000
_cell.length_b   1.000
_cell.length_c   1.000
_cell.angle_alpha   90.00
_cell.angle_beta   90.00
_cell.angle_gamma   90.00
#
_symmetry.space_group_name_H-M   'P 1'
#
loop_
_entity.id
_entity.type
_entity.pdbx_description
1 polymer ?
#
loop_
_entity_poly.entity_id
_entity_poly.type
_entity_poly.pdbx_seq_one_letter_code
_entity_poly.pdbx_strand_id
1 'polypeptide(L)'
;MLRVPLFLVGIGLLSCPAMAADDPPDASTASAQGGEVVFGQSAALSGPASELGTEMRLGLTSAFAEVNAKGGVHGRHLVLRSLDDAYEPEAAVANTRELIDENDVFALVGAVGTPTSRAAQPVTSDAGVPYIAPFTGAEFLRDAEEQSNVVNVRASYFQETAEIVARLTQDLGITKIGILYQDDSYGRAGLAGVRRALDARGLPLIVEANYPRNTEIVKRALLDLRRFAPEAVVIIGAYQPAATLIRWARKVGFETILVNISFVGTSALVEELGAAGAG
;
A
#
# COMPACT_ATOMS: atom_id res chain seq x y z
N MET A 1 26.33 83.03 6.01
CA MET A 1 27.78 83.26 6.00
C MET A 1 28.41 82.38 7.05
N LEU A 2 29.12 81.31 6.67
CA LEU A 2 30.55 81.11 6.95
C LEU A 2 30.98 79.75 6.36
N ARG A 3 32.08 79.77 5.62
CA ARG A 3 32.72 78.63 4.95
C ARG A 3 33.72 77.95 5.92
N VAL A 4 33.73 76.62 5.88
CA VAL A 4 34.79 75.59 6.04
C VAL A 4 36.18 76.05 6.54
N PRO A 5 36.84 75.23 7.39
CA PRO A 5 38.05 74.57 6.89
C PRO A 5 38.08 73.05 7.11
N LEU A 6 38.65 72.42 6.10
CA LEU A 6 38.99 71.02 5.91
C LEU A 6 40.31 70.72 6.66
N PHE A 7 40.37 69.63 7.43
CA PHE A 7 41.64 69.06 7.89
C PHE A 7 41.67 67.57 7.58
N LEU A 8 42.59 67.21 6.67
CA LEU A 8 43.06 65.84 6.45
C LEU A 8 43.85 65.38 7.68
N VAL A 9 43.59 64.16 8.16
CA VAL A 9 44.54 63.42 9.01
C VAL A 9 44.69 61.97 8.51
N GLY A 10 45.89 61.71 8.02
CA GLY A 10 46.69 60.48 7.96
C GLY A 10 46.05 59.11 8.17
N ILE A 11 46.22 58.27 7.15
CA ILE A 11 46.12 56.81 7.15
C ILE A 11 47.18 56.20 8.08
N GLY A 12 46.73 55.38 9.03
CA GLY A 12 47.56 54.41 9.75
C GLY A 12 47.02 53.01 9.51
N LEU A 13 47.65 52.25 8.61
CA LEU A 13 47.39 50.82 8.41
C LEU A 13 47.94 50.04 9.60
N LEU A 14 47.06 49.66 10.54
CA LEU A 14 47.35 48.57 11.47
C LEU A 14 46.89 47.25 10.84
N SER A 15 47.86 46.40 10.50
CA SER A 15 47.64 45.02 10.08
C SER A 15 47.08 44.21 11.25
N CYS A 16 45.80 43.85 11.15
CA CYS A 16 45.16 42.87 12.02
C CYS A 16 45.62 41.46 11.58
N PRO A 17 46.05 40.56 12.48
CA PRO A 17 46.35 39.19 12.11
C PRO A 17 45.06 38.51 11.65
N ALA A 18 45.13 37.81 10.51
CA ALA A 18 44.03 37.04 9.98
C ALA A 18 43.58 36.00 11.01
N MET A 19 42.38 36.16 11.55
CA MET A 19 41.66 35.05 12.18
C MET A 19 41.41 34.03 11.08
N ALA A 20 41.94 32.82 11.27
CA ALA A 20 41.55 31.67 10.49
C ALA A 20 40.02 31.57 10.55
N ALA A 21 39.37 31.62 9.39
CA ALA A 21 37.98 31.23 9.29
C ALA A 21 37.92 29.74 9.62
N ASP A 22 37.24 29.38 10.71
CA ASP A 22 36.79 28.01 10.90
C ASP A 22 35.89 27.68 9.71
N ASP A 23 36.35 26.73 8.87
CA ASP A 23 35.51 26.16 7.84
C ASP A 23 34.24 25.57 8.50
N PRO A 24 33.05 25.77 7.90
CA PRO A 24 31.85 25.13 8.38
C PRO A 24 32.07 23.60 8.36
N PRO A 25 31.63 22.86 9.39
CA PRO A 25 31.86 21.42 9.45
C PRO A 25 31.28 20.78 8.18
N ASP A 26 32.16 20.05 7.50
CA ASP A 26 31.90 19.28 6.30
C ASP A 26 30.66 18.41 6.53
N ALA A 27 29.56 18.70 5.81
CA ALA A 27 28.31 17.96 5.89
C ALA A 27 28.40 16.62 5.14
N SER A 28 29.56 15.98 5.17
CA SER A 28 29.81 14.67 4.59
C SER A 28 30.06 13.66 5.71
N THR A 29 29.10 12.74 5.85
CA THR A 29 29.18 11.51 6.65
C THR A 29 29.14 11.67 8.18
N ALA A 30 27.97 12.06 8.70
CA ALA A 30 27.53 11.46 9.96
C ALA A 30 27.36 9.95 9.72
N SER A 31 28.47 9.21 9.83
CA SER A 31 28.45 7.76 9.92
C SER A 31 27.64 7.43 11.18
N ALA A 32 26.48 6.78 10.99
CA ALA A 32 25.62 6.38 12.08
C ALA A 32 26.43 5.54 13.07
N GLN A 33 26.74 6.12 14.23
CA GLN A 33 27.60 5.48 15.24
C GLN A 33 26.99 4.16 15.77
N GLY A 34 25.71 3.88 15.49
CA GLY A 34 25.00 2.64 15.83
C GLY A 34 24.77 1.64 14.67
N GLY A 35 25.21 1.91 13.44
CA GLY A 35 24.97 1.04 12.28
C GLY A 35 23.53 1.10 11.73
N GLU A 36 23.11 0.10 10.96
CA GLU A 36 21.81 0.05 10.27
C GLU A 36 20.88 -1.02 10.88
N VAL A 37 19.57 -0.81 10.76
CA VAL A 37 18.53 -1.83 10.91
C VAL A 37 17.85 -1.98 9.56
N VAL A 38 18.08 -3.12 8.91
CA VAL A 38 17.60 -3.37 7.54
C VAL A 38 16.23 -4.01 7.59
N PHE A 39 15.27 -3.44 6.87
CA PHE A 39 13.94 -4.00 6.65
C PHE A 39 13.82 -4.44 5.19
N GLY A 40 13.18 -5.58 4.97
CA GLY A 40 12.87 -6.09 3.65
C GLY A 40 11.44 -5.77 3.22
N GLN A 41 11.22 -5.62 1.93
CA GLN A 41 9.89 -5.51 1.33
C GLN A 41 9.86 -6.25 -0.01
N SER A 42 9.00 -7.26 -0.12
CA SER A 42 8.58 -7.79 -1.43
C SER A 42 7.23 -7.15 -1.77
N ALA A 43 7.18 -6.41 -2.87
CA ALA A 43 5.97 -5.73 -3.31
C ALA A 43 5.87 -5.68 -4.83
N ALA A 44 4.64 -5.49 -5.34
CA ALA A 44 4.42 -5.20 -6.74
C ALA A 44 4.92 -3.79 -7.06
N LEU A 45 6.15 -3.68 -7.58
CA LEU A 45 6.74 -2.41 -8.02
C LEU A 45 6.64 -2.23 -9.54
N SER A 46 6.24 -3.29 -10.25
CA SER A 46 5.85 -3.27 -11.65
C SER A 46 4.53 -4.01 -11.89
N GLY A 47 4.07 -3.99 -13.14
CA GLY A 47 2.84 -4.65 -13.56
C GLY A 47 1.54 -3.89 -13.18
N PRO A 48 0.37 -4.53 -13.37
CA PRO A 48 -0.95 -3.90 -13.22
C PRO A 48 -1.31 -3.44 -11.79
N ALA A 49 -0.55 -3.87 -10.78
CA ALA A 49 -0.75 -3.53 -9.37
C ALA A 49 0.38 -2.65 -8.81
N SER A 50 1.25 -2.11 -9.68
CA SER A 50 2.49 -1.42 -9.28
C SER A 50 2.25 -0.25 -8.34
N GLU A 51 1.19 0.51 -8.55
CA GLU A 51 0.90 1.70 -7.75
C GLU A 51 0.73 1.36 -6.25
N LEU A 52 0.15 0.20 -5.94
CA LEU A 52 -0.02 -0.25 -4.55
C LEU A 52 1.34 -0.47 -3.86
N GLY A 53 2.31 -1.05 -4.57
CA GLY A 53 3.66 -1.27 -4.03
C GLY A 53 4.51 -0.01 -4.02
N THR A 54 4.42 0.83 -5.04
CA THR A 54 5.18 2.09 -5.08
C THR A 54 4.74 3.05 -3.98
N GLU A 55 3.42 3.18 -3.75
CA GLU A 55 2.89 4.04 -2.68
C GLU A 55 3.19 3.48 -1.29
N MET A 56 3.11 2.15 -1.10
CA MET A 56 3.49 1.52 0.17
C MET A 56 4.98 1.75 0.46
N ARG A 57 5.85 1.58 -0.53
CA ARG A 57 7.28 1.87 -0.42
C ARG A 57 7.53 3.35 -0.12
N LEU A 58 6.82 4.26 -0.79
CA LEU A 58 6.94 5.70 -0.57
C LEU A 58 6.57 6.08 0.87
N GLY A 59 5.49 5.53 1.41
CA GLY A 59 5.08 5.75 2.81
C GLY A 59 6.13 5.25 3.80
N LEU A 60 6.63 4.03 3.62
CA LEU A 60 7.67 3.44 4.48
C LEU A 60 8.97 4.25 4.45
N THR A 61 9.47 4.56 3.26
CA THR A 61 10.72 5.32 3.09
C THR A 61 10.61 6.74 3.64
N SER A 62 9.44 7.37 3.51
CA SER A 62 9.17 8.69 4.09
C SER A 62 9.18 8.64 5.62
N ALA A 63 8.54 7.64 6.23
CA ALA A 63 8.55 7.44 7.68
C ALA A 63 9.97 7.14 8.20
N PHE A 64 10.73 6.31 7.49
CA PHE A 64 12.12 6.00 7.86
C PHE A 64 13.02 7.22 7.75
N ALA A 65 12.85 8.05 6.71
CA ALA A 65 13.58 9.30 6.56
C ALA A 65 13.30 10.26 7.73
N GLU A 66 12.05 10.39 8.16
CA GLU A 66 11.70 11.23 9.32
C GLU A 66 12.36 10.74 10.62
N VAL A 67 12.36 9.43 10.86
CA VAL A 67 13.00 8.83 12.05
C VAL A 67 14.52 8.99 12.00
N ASN A 68 15.14 8.73 10.84
CA ASN A 68 16.58 8.86 10.66
C ASN A 68 17.05 10.31 10.82
N ALA A 69 16.27 11.30 10.36
CA ALA A 69 16.57 12.72 10.57
C ALA A 69 16.61 13.12 12.06
N LYS A 70 15.97 12.33 12.94
CA LYS A 70 15.99 12.50 14.41
C LYS A 70 17.06 11.66 15.11
N GLY A 71 18.02 11.09 14.35
CA GLY A 71 19.11 10.26 14.88
C GLY A 71 18.82 8.76 14.87
N GLY A 72 17.74 8.32 14.21
CA GLY A 72 17.38 6.91 14.09
C GLY A 72 16.82 6.32 15.39
N VAL A 73 16.82 5.00 15.48
CA VAL A 73 16.34 4.25 16.66
C VAL A 73 17.56 3.77 17.45
N HIS A 74 17.74 4.27 18.67
CA HIS A 74 18.93 4.00 19.49
C HIS A 74 20.25 4.28 18.74
N GLY A 75 20.28 5.32 17.90
CA GLY A 75 21.45 5.69 17.10
C GLY A 75 21.67 4.85 15.84
N ARG A 76 20.75 3.92 15.51
CA ARG A 76 20.79 3.08 14.30
C ARG A 76 19.85 3.62 13.24
N HIS A 77 20.30 3.70 11.99
CA HIS A 77 19.47 4.15 10.88
C HIS A 77 18.58 3.02 10.35
N LEU A 78 17.33 3.35 10.05
CA LEU A 78 16.38 2.44 9.41
C LEU A 78 16.61 2.43 7.91
N VAL A 79 16.73 1.25 7.31
CA VAL A 79 16.98 1.09 5.89
C VAL A 79 15.95 0.14 5.30
N LEU A 80 15.35 0.51 4.16
CA LEU A 80 14.43 -0.37 3.43
C LEU A 80 15.11 -0.95 2.19
N ARG A 81 15.04 -2.27 2.03
CA ARG A 81 15.39 -3.00 0.82
C ARG A 81 14.10 -3.52 0.19
N SER A 82 13.73 -2.97 -0.96
CA SER A 82 12.52 -3.35 -1.68
C SER A 82 12.88 -4.12 -2.94
N LEU A 83 12.30 -5.30 -3.10
CA LEU A 83 12.39 -6.14 -4.29
C LEU A 83 11.02 -6.21 -4.98
N ASP A 84 11.04 -6.18 -6.31
CA ASP A 84 9.84 -6.26 -7.12
C ASP A 84 9.39 -7.72 -7.28
N ASP A 85 8.16 -8.04 -6.88
CA ASP A 85 7.56 -9.35 -7.13
C ASP A 85 6.53 -9.34 -8.26
N ALA A 86 6.25 -8.19 -8.88
CA ALA A 86 5.23 -8.02 -9.91
C ALA A 86 3.86 -8.62 -9.56
N TYR A 87 3.55 -8.75 -8.25
CA TYR A 87 2.36 -9.41 -7.72
C TYR A 87 2.31 -10.94 -7.94
N GLU A 88 3.45 -11.58 -8.20
CA GLU A 88 3.55 -13.01 -8.47
C GLU A 88 4.09 -13.80 -7.26
N PRO A 89 3.39 -14.86 -6.80
CA PRO A 89 3.77 -15.61 -5.58
C PRO A 89 5.17 -16.23 -5.61
N GLU A 90 5.60 -16.74 -6.75
CA GLU A 90 6.92 -17.36 -6.90
C GLU A 90 8.04 -16.34 -6.73
N ALA A 91 7.88 -15.14 -7.32
CA ALA A 91 8.81 -14.04 -7.16
C ALA A 91 8.82 -13.53 -5.70
N ALA A 92 7.65 -13.44 -5.05
CA ALA A 92 7.58 -13.03 -3.64
C ALA A 92 8.33 -13.99 -2.70
N VAL A 93 8.28 -15.30 -2.97
CA VAL A 93 9.05 -16.31 -2.23
C VAL A 93 10.55 -16.14 -2.48
N ALA A 94 10.96 -15.96 -3.74
CA ALA A 94 12.36 -15.74 -4.08
C ALA A 94 12.92 -14.48 -3.41
N ASN A 95 12.21 -13.35 -3.55
CA ASN A 95 12.55 -12.08 -2.90
C ASN A 95 12.63 -12.23 -1.38
N THR A 96 11.69 -12.95 -0.77
CA THR A 96 11.70 -13.16 0.69
C THR A 96 12.93 -13.92 1.15
N ARG A 97 13.35 -14.96 0.41
CA ARG A 97 14.59 -15.69 0.72
C ARG A 97 15.83 -14.81 0.52
N GLU A 98 15.92 -14.08 -0.57
CA GLU A 98 17.03 -13.14 -0.82
C GLU A 98 17.15 -12.10 0.30
N LEU A 99 16.04 -11.49 0.70
CA LEU A 99 16.01 -10.51 1.78
C LEU A 99 16.49 -11.10 3.11
N ILE A 100 16.12 -12.35 3.42
CA ILE A 100 16.51 -13.02 4.66
C ILE A 100 17.96 -13.50 4.60
N ASP A 101 18.30 -14.28 3.59
CA ASP A 101 19.54 -15.03 3.50
C ASP A 101 20.74 -14.14 3.06
N GLU A 102 20.49 -13.15 2.19
CA GLU A 102 21.55 -12.31 1.62
C GLU A 102 21.57 -10.89 2.18
N ASN A 103 20.42 -10.35 2.60
CA ASN A 103 20.34 -8.98 3.11
C ASN A 103 20.23 -8.87 4.65
N ASP A 104 20.14 -10.00 5.36
CA ASP A 104 20.08 -10.07 6.84
C ASP A 104 19.04 -9.10 7.42
N VAL A 105 17.82 -9.14 6.86
CA VAL A 105 16.75 -8.23 7.26
C VAL A 105 16.25 -8.54 8.67
N PHE A 106 16.07 -7.47 9.46
CA PHE A 106 15.46 -7.52 10.78
C PHE A 106 13.98 -7.93 10.72
N ALA A 107 13.25 -7.47 9.71
CA ALA A 107 11.84 -7.78 9.49
C ALA A 107 11.46 -7.56 8.03
N LEU A 108 10.43 -8.26 7.58
CA LEU A 108 9.72 -7.95 6.35
C LEU A 108 8.57 -7.00 6.68
N VAL A 109 8.50 -5.86 6.01
CA VAL A 109 7.53 -4.79 6.29
C VAL A 109 6.79 -4.36 5.03
N GLY A 110 5.47 -4.18 5.13
CA GLY A 110 4.67 -3.62 4.05
C GLY A 110 4.70 -4.44 2.76
N ALA A 111 4.80 -5.77 2.88
CA ALA A 111 4.68 -6.66 1.73
C ALA A 111 3.30 -6.53 1.09
N VAL A 112 3.22 -6.51 -0.24
CA VAL A 112 1.98 -6.17 -0.95
C VAL A 112 1.36 -7.38 -1.63
N GLY A 113 0.12 -7.70 -1.26
CA GLY A 113 -0.71 -8.68 -1.94
C GLY A 113 -1.08 -9.91 -1.12
N THR A 114 -2.29 -10.41 -1.36
CA THR A 114 -2.78 -11.63 -0.69
C THR A 114 -2.13 -12.91 -1.22
N PRO A 115 -2.05 -13.16 -2.55
CA PRO A 115 -1.44 -14.39 -3.05
C PRO A 115 0.08 -14.42 -2.80
N THR A 116 0.75 -13.28 -2.84
CA THR A 116 2.17 -13.11 -2.49
C THR A 116 2.39 -13.35 -0.99
N SER A 117 1.61 -12.73 -0.10
CA SER A 117 1.72 -12.96 1.34
C SER A 117 1.45 -14.41 1.73
N ARG A 118 0.49 -15.08 1.08
CA ARG A 118 0.19 -16.49 1.32
C ARG A 118 1.40 -17.40 1.06
N ALA A 119 2.24 -17.03 0.09
CA ALA A 119 3.42 -17.80 -0.26
C ALA A 119 4.66 -17.38 0.56
N ALA A 120 4.82 -16.07 0.80
CA ALA A 120 5.99 -15.51 1.46
C ALA A 120 5.97 -15.65 2.99
N GLN A 121 4.80 -15.52 3.64
CA GLN A 121 4.73 -15.51 5.11
C GLN A 121 5.29 -16.81 5.74
N PRO A 122 5.01 -18.03 5.23
CA PRO A 122 5.61 -19.24 5.79
C PRO A 122 7.14 -19.20 5.82
N VAL A 123 7.77 -18.62 4.79
CA VAL A 123 9.24 -18.46 4.74
C VAL A 123 9.74 -17.58 5.89
N THR A 124 9.02 -16.51 6.20
CA THR A 124 9.36 -15.63 7.33
C THR A 124 9.15 -16.31 8.68
N SER A 125 8.10 -17.14 8.79
CA SER A 125 7.81 -17.90 10.01
C SER A 125 8.91 -18.91 10.29
N ASP A 126 9.31 -19.69 9.27
CA ASP A 126 10.38 -20.69 9.36
C ASP A 126 11.73 -20.05 9.73
N ALA A 127 11.99 -18.84 9.25
CA ALA A 127 13.21 -18.09 9.56
C ALA A 127 13.14 -17.31 10.88
N GLY A 128 11.99 -17.27 11.56
CA GLY A 128 11.80 -16.46 12.77
C GLY A 128 11.84 -14.94 12.51
N VAL A 129 11.58 -14.51 11.29
CA VAL A 129 11.60 -13.10 10.86
C VAL A 129 10.20 -12.50 11.01
N PRO A 130 10.05 -11.35 11.69
CA PRO A 130 8.76 -10.66 11.80
C PRO A 130 8.20 -10.26 10.43
N TYR A 131 6.90 -10.45 10.24
CA TYR A 131 6.14 -10.09 9.06
C TYR A 131 5.15 -8.97 9.39
N ILE A 132 5.58 -7.73 9.21
CA ILE A 132 4.95 -6.55 9.77
C ILE A 132 4.15 -5.81 8.71
N ALA A 133 2.94 -5.41 9.07
CA ALA A 133 2.05 -4.59 8.26
C ALA A 133 1.86 -5.10 6.82
N PRO A 134 1.62 -6.40 6.56
CA PRO A 134 1.35 -6.85 5.21
C PRO A 134 0.12 -6.14 4.66
N PHE A 135 0.20 -5.67 3.42
CA PHE A 135 -0.88 -4.97 2.74
C PHE A 135 -1.89 -5.98 2.20
N THR A 136 -2.62 -6.62 3.11
CA THR A 136 -3.74 -7.51 2.84
C THR A 136 -4.64 -7.63 4.08
N GLY A 137 -5.94 -7.75 3.84
CA GLY A 137 -6.95 -8.01 4.86
C GLY A 137 -7.17 -9.50 5.15
N ALA A 138 -6.41 -10.40 4.53
CA ALA A 138 -6.74 -11.82 4.53
C ALA A 138 -6.68 -12.48 5.92
N GLU A 139 -7.68 -13.31 6.17
CA GLU A 139 -7.95 -13.91 7.48
C GLU A 139 -6.87 -14.91 7.92
N PHE A 140 -6.19 -15.56 6.97
CA PHE A 140 -5.12 -16.52 7.29
C PHE A 140 -3.89 -15.87 7.96
N LEU A 141 -3.78 -14.54 7.94
CA LEU A 141 -2.72 -13.78 8.63
C LEU A 141 -3.15 -13.28 10.01
N ARG A 142 -4.32 -13.69 10.50
CA ARG A 142 -4.95 -13.14 11.73
C ARG A 142 -5.21 -14.18 12.80
N ASP A 143 -4.77 -15.42 12.58
CA ASP A 143 -4.73 -16.42 13.63
C ASP A 143 -3.46 -16.21 14.47
N ALA A 144 -3.60 -15.67 15.68
CA ALA A 144 -2.46 -15.35 16.52
C ALA A 144 -1.70 -16.60 17.02
N GLU A 145 -2.34 -17.77 17.03
CA GLU A 145 -1.69 -19.03 17.42
C GLU A 145 -0.81 -19.56 16.28
N GLU A 146 -1.30 -19.49 15.04
CA GLU A 146 -0.57 -19.95 13.86
C GLU A 146 0.39 -18.89 13.27
N GLN A 147 0.14 -17.60 13.52
CA GLN A 147 0.80 -16.46 12.86
C GLN A 147 1.47 -15.53 13.87
N SER A 148 2.20 -16.10 14.84
CA SER A 148 2.81 -15.34 15.94
C SER A 148 3.86 -14.31 15.50
N ASN A 149 4.41 -14.45 14.28
CA ASN A 149 5.36 -13.49 13.71
C ASN A 149 4.69 -12.37 12.89
N VAL A 150 3.37 -12.37 12.74
CA VAL A 150 2.63 -11.41 11.93
C VAL A 150 2.07 -10.27 12.78
N VAL A 151 2.31 -9.02 12.35
CA VAL A 151 1.72 -7.83 12.98
C VAL A 151 0.86 -7.10 11.97
N ASN A 152 -0.47 -7.19 12.10
CA ASN A 152 -1.41 -6.49 11.22
C ASN A 152 -1.66 -5.06 11.71
N VAL A 153 -1.66 -4.08 10.79
CA VAL A 153 -1.99 -2.66 11.08
C VAL A 153 -3.25 -2.17 10.36
N ARG A 154 -3.90 -3.05 9.59
CA ARG A 154 -5.13 -2.77 8.85
C ARG A 154 -6.25 -3.73 9.23
N ALA A 155 -7.49 -3.29 9.00
CA ALA A 155 -8.68 -4.12 9.15
C ALA A 155 -8.59 -5.40 8.28
N SER A 156 -9.27 -6.46 8.72
CA SER A 156 -9.44 -7.68 7.92
C SER A 156 -10.45 -7.48 6.79
N TYR A 157 -10.39 -8.33 5.77
CA TYR A 157 -11.40 -8.31 4.70
C TYR A 157 -12.78 -8.70 5.25
N PHE A 158 -12.88 -9.57 6.26
CA PHE A 158 -14.14 -9.83 6.97
C PHE A 158 -14.68 -8.59 7.69
N GLN A 159 -13.82 -7.80 8.35
CA GLN A 159 -14.24 -6.54 8.98
C GLN A 159 -14.69 -5.53 7.92
N GLU A 160 -13.89 -5.33 6.87
CA GLU A 160 -14.24 -4.39 5.79
C GLU A 160 -15.53 -4.77 5.07
N THR A 161 -15.69 -6.05 4.71
CA THR A 161 -16.89 -6.53 4.00
C THR A 161 -18.12 -6.54 4.91
N ALA A 162 -17.97 -6.77 6.22
CA ALA A 162 -19.06 -6.63 7.17
C ALA A 162 -19.62 -5.21 7.21
N GLU A 163 -18.74 -4.20 7.24
CA GLU A 163 -19.12 -2.78 7.21
C GLU A 163 -19.69 -2.35 5.85
N ILE A 164 -19.09 -2.80 4.74
CA ILE A 164 -19.62 -2.54 3.39
C ILE A 164 -21.04 -3.10 3.28
N VAL A 165 -21.26 -4.36 3.65
CA VAL A 165 -22.59 -4.98 3.58
C VAL A 165 -23.55 -4.34 4.59
N ALA A 166 -23.09 -3.95 5.79
CA ALA A 166 -23.88 -3.18 6.74
C ALA A 166 -24.40 -1.89 6.10
N ARG A 167 -23.51 -1.09 5.54
CA ARG A 167 -23.84 0.18 4.88
C ARG A 167 -24.85 0.00 3.75
N LEU A 168 -24.63 -0.99 2.88
CA LEU A 168 -25.53 -1.28 1.76
C LEU A 168 -26.93 -1.68 2.27
N THR A 169 -27.00 -2.57 3.26
CA THR A 169 -28.27 -3.17 3.69
C THR A 169 -29.06 -2.31 4.66
N GLN A 170 -28.39 -1.71 5.65
CA GLN A 170 -29.04 -0.98 6.75
C GLN A 170 -29.33 0.46 6.38
N ASP A 171 -28.39 1.14 5.72
CA ASP A 171 -28.51 2.57 5.46
C ASP A 171 -29.10 2.87 4.08
N LEU A 172 -28.84 2.01 3.09
CA LEU A 172 -29.31 2.18 1.71
C LEU A 172 -30.48 1.25 1.35
N GLY A 173 -30.85 0.31 2.23
CA GLY A 173 -31.96 -0.62 2.00
C GLY A 173 -31.73 -1.62 0.86
N ILE A 174 -30.48 -1.83 0.46
CA ILE A 174 -30.12 -2.70 -0.67
C ILE A 174 -30.20 -4.16 -0.24
N THR A 175 -30.83 -5.00 -1.05
CA THR A 175 -31.00 -6.43 -0.77
C THR A 175 -30.42 -7.34 -1.85
N LYS A 176 -30.21 -6.80 -3.07
CA LYS A 176 -29.61 -7.53 -4.19
C LYS A 176 -28.15 -7.15 -4.37
N ILE A 177 -27.28 -7.85 -3.66
CA ILE A 177 -25.84 -7.61 -3.72
C ILE A 177 -25.20 -8.66 -4.62
N GLY A 178 -24.37 -8.20 -5.56
CA GLY A 178 -23.47 -9.02 -6.36
C GLY A 178 -22.02 -8.77 -5.99
N ILE A 179 -21.12 -9.56 -6.57
CA ILE A 179 -19.67 -9.38 -6.38
C ILE A 179 -18.93 -9.50 -7.71
N LEU A 180 -17.91 -8.67 -7.88
CA LEU A 180 -16.82 -8.89 -8.83
C LEU A 180 -15.55 -9.18 -8.03
N TYR A 181 -14.84 -10.27 -8.33
CA TYR A 181 -13.57 -10.55 -7.67
C TYR A 181 -12.47 -11.02 -8.64
N GLN A 182 -11.21 -10.73 -8.30
CA GLN A 182 -10.05 -11.29 -9.00
C GLN A 182 -9.96 -12.80 -8.76
N ASP A 183 -9.79 -13.63 -9.81
CA ASP A 183 -9.77 -15.08 -9.66
C ASP A 183 -8.46 -15.63 -9.07
N ASP A 184 -8.23 -15.33 -7.79
CA ASP A 184 -7.11 -15.79 -6.99
C ASP A 184 -7.47 -15.81 -5.48
N SER A 185 -6.45 -15.93 -4.62
CA SER A 185 -6.66 -15.94 -3.17
C SER A 185 -7.11 -14.60 -2.57
N TYR A 186 -6.83 -13.47 -3.23
CA TYR A 186 -7.34 -12.15 -2.80
C TYR A 186 -8.84 -12.09 -3.04
N GLY A 187 -9.28 -12.38 -4.27
CA GLY A 187 -10.70 -12.34 -4.59
C GLY A 187 -11.53 -13.35 -3.80
N ARG A 188 -11.00 -14.56 -3.59
CA ARG A 188 -11.66 -15.57 -2.75
C ARG A 188 -11.76 -15.18 -1.27
N ALA A 189 -10.77 -14.47 -0.72
CA ALA A 189 -10.86 -13.96 0.66
C ALA A 189 -11.95 -12.89 0.80
N GLY A 190 -12.01 -11.94 -0.13
CA GLY A 190 -13.09 -10.94 -0.17
C GLY A 190 -14.46 -11.56 -0.40
N LEU A 191 -14.58 -12.55 -1.30
CA LEU A 191 -15.81 -13.32 -1.52
C LEU A 191 -16.30 -14.00 -0.24
N ALA A 192 -15.39 -14.64 0.50
CA ALA A 192 -15.73 -15.27 1.77
C ALA A 192 -16.26 -14.24 2.79
N GLY A 193 -15.65 -13.05 2.84
CA GLY A 193 -16.10 -11.94 3.69
C GLY A 193 -17.50 -11.45 3.31
N VAL A 194 -17.74 -11.19 2.02
CA VAL A 194 -19.06 -10.75 1.51
C VAL A 194 -20.13 -11.79 1.80
N ARG A 195 -19.88 -13.07 1.48
CA ARG A 195 -20.83 -14.17 1.77
C ARG A 195 -21.15 -14.25 3.26
N ARG A 196 -20.12 -14.25 4.12
CA ARG A 196 -20.28 -14.25 5.58
C ARG A 196 -21.14 -13.09 6.07
N ALA A 197 -20.91 -11.89 5.55
CA ALA A 197 -21.63 -10.69 5.94
C ALA A 197 -23.10 -10.68 5.47
N LEU A 198 -23.37 -11.26 4.31
CA LEU A 198 -24.73 -11.46 3.77
C LEU A 198 -25.49 -12.56 4.54
N ASP A 199 -24.83 -13.69 4.82
CA ASP A 199 -25.40 -14.81 5.58
C ASP A 199 -25.83 -14.37 6.99
N ALA A 200 -25.00 -13.55 7.66
CA ALA A 200 -25.33 -12.96 8.95
C ALA A 200 -26.59 -12.06 8.93
N ARG A 201 -27.06 -11.67 7.74
CA ARG A 201 -28.26 -10.85 7.51
C ARG A 201 -29.38 -11.62 6.82
N GLY A 202 -29.21 -12.93 6.58
CA GLY A 202 -30.19 -13.75 5.87
C GLY A 202 -30.41 -13.34 4.41
N LEU A 203 -29.40 -12.70 3.78
CA LEU A 203 -29.47 -12.28 2.38
C LEU A 203 -28.63 -13.20 1.49
N PRO A 204 -29.11 -13.57 0.29
CA PRO A 204 -28.31 -14.31 -0.67
C PRO A 204 -27.35 -13.39 -1.44
N LEU A 205 -26.21 -13.94 -1.88
CA LEU A 205 -25.39 -13.33 -2.92
C LEU A 205 -26.03 -13.59 -4.29
N ILE A 206 -26.40 -12.53 -5.01
CA ILE A 206 -27.22 -12.64 -6.22
C ILE A 206 -26.41 -13.08 -7.45
N VAL A 207 -25.14 -12.69 -7.52
CA VAL A 207 -24.25 -13.03 -8.63
C VAL A 207 -22.79 -13.01 -8.18
N GLU A 208 -22.05 -14.02 -8.62
CA GLU A 208 -20.59 -14.10 -8.50
C GLU A 208 -19.98 -13.95 -9.89
N ALA A 209 -19.29 -12.82 -10.10
CA ALA A 209 -18.52 -12.57 -11.31
C ALA A 209 -17.03 -12.49 -10.95
N ASN A 210 -16.17 -12.94 -11.88
CA ASN A 210 -14.73 -12.87 -11.69
C ASN A 210 -13.98 -12.47 -12.96
N TYR A 211 -12.72 -12.10 -12.79
CA TYR A 211 -11.79 -11.84 -13.87
C TYR A 211 -10.40 -12.43 -13.56
N PRO A 212 -9.61 -12.81 -14.57
CA PRO A 212 -8.27 -13.37 -14.35
C PRO A 212 -7.32 -12.38 -13.66
N ARG A 213 -6.51 -12.88 -12.72
CA ARG A 213 -5.46 -12.10 -12.03
C ARG A 213 -4.54 -11.38 -13.01
N ASN A 214 -4.08 -10.18 -12.63
CA ASN A 214 -3.14 -9.37 -13.42
C ASN A 214 -3.64 -9.06 -14.85
N THR A 215 -4.97 -8.96 -15.01
CA THR A 215 -5.61 -8.57 -16.27
C THR A 215 -6.74 -7.57 -16.04
N GLU A 216 -7.18 -6.92 -17.11
CA GLU A 216 -8.38 -6.07 -17.13
C GLU A 216 -9.57 -6.75 -17.86
N ILE A 217 -9.57 -8.09 -17.95
CA ILE A 217 -10.56 -8.84 -18.74
C ILE A 217 -11.88 -8.97 -17.95
N VAL A 218 -12.62 -7.88 -17.85
CA VAL A 218 -13.86 -7.77 -17.04
C VAL A 218 -15.15 -7.81 -17.86
N LYS A 219 -15.09 -7.89 -19.19
CA LYS A 219 -16.28 -7.83 -20.06
C LYS A 219 -17.27 -8.96 -19.80
N ARG A 220 -16.79 -10.20 -19.63
CA ARG A 220 -17.65 -11.35 -19.32
C ARG A 220 -18.32 -11.17 -17.97
N ALA A 221 -17.55 -10.77 -16.96
CA ALA A 221 -18.07 -10.43 -15.64
C ALA A 221 -19.17 -9.37 -15.71
N LEU A 222 -18.99 -8.30 -16.49
CA LEU A 222 -20.03 -7.29 -16.66
C LEU A 222 -21.32 -7.86 -17.28
N LEU A 223 -21.21 -8.77 -18.25
CA LEU A 223 -22.40 -9.43 -18.83
C LEU A 223 -23.15 -10.24 -17.77
N ASP A 224 -22.43 -10.98 -16.93
CA ASP A 224 -23.02 -11.74 -15.84
C ASP A 224 -23.70 -10.79 -14.83
N LEU A 225 -23.00 -9.73 -14.38
CA LEU A 225 -23.58 -8.72 -13.48
C LEU A 225 -24.86 -8.10 -14.07
N ARG A 226 -24.85 -7.71 -15.34
CA ARG A 226 -26.04 -7.13 -16.01
C ARG A 226 -27.20 -8.09 -16.09
N ARG A 227 -26.94 -9.38 -16.33
CA ARG A 227 -27.98 -10.41 -16.44
C ARG A 227 -28.77 -10.56 -15.14
N PHE A 228 -28.09 -10.49 -14.00
CA PHE A 228 -28.69 -10.65 -12.69
C PHE A 228 -29.18 -9.35 -12.05
N ALA A 229 -28.80 -8.19 -12.62
CA ALA A 229 -29.23 -6.85 -12.22
C ALA A 229 -29.17 -6.61 -10.69
N PRO A 230 -27.99 -6.75 -10.06
CA PRO A 230 -27.81 -6.40 -8.65
C PRO A 230 -27.96 -4.89 -8.44
N GLU A 231 -28.47 -4.52 -7.26
CA GLU A 231 -28.59 -3.13 -6.81
C GLU A 231 -27.22 -2.56 -6.39
N ALA A 232 -26.33 -3.42 -5.86
CA ALA A 232 -24.95 -3.09 -5.59
C ALA A 232 -23.99 -4.22 -5.98
N VAL A 233 -22.76 -3.87 -6.37
CA VAL A 233 -21.66 -4.81 -6.61
C VAL A 233 -20.50 -4.44 -5.71
N VAL A 234 -20.09 -5.40 -4.87
CA VAL A 234 -18.83 -5.31 -4.14
C VAL A 234 -17.70 -5.75 -5.06
N ILE A 235 -16.69 -4.90 -5.23
CA ILE A 235 -15.53 -5.14 -6.09
C ILE A 235 -14.33 -5.49 -5.21
N ILE A 236 -13.81 -6.70 -5.43
CA ILE A 236 -12.58 -7.22 -4.83
C ILE A 236 -11.53 -7.30 -5.96
N GLY A 237 -10.91 -6.16 -6.24
CA GLY A 237 -9.97 -6.01 -7.35
C GLY A 237 -8.94 -4.90 -7.15
N ALA A 238 -7.94 -4.85 -8.04
CA ALA A 238 -7.02 -3.72 -8.15
C ALA A 238 -7.68 -2.56 -8.92
N TYR A 239 -7.07 -1.36 -8.87
CA TYR A 239 -7.62 -0.14 -9.47
C TYR A 239 -7.89 -0.25 -10.98
N GLN A 240 -6.96 -0.80 -11.78
CA GLN A 240 -7.14 -0.91 -13.24
C GLN A 240 -8.37 -1.76 -13.66
N PRO A 241 -8.54 -3.01 -13.21
CA PRO A 241 -9.73 -3.80 -13.55
C PRO A 241 -11.02 -3.19 -12.97
N ALA A 242 -10.97 -2.58 -11.77
CA ALA A 242 -12.11 -1.87 -11.20
C ALA A 242 -12.51 -0.68 -12.09
N ALA A 243 -11.55 0.14 -12.51
CA ALA A 243 -11.80 1.27 -13.40
C ALA A 243 -12.33 0.82 -14.76
N THR A 244 -11.77 -0.24 -15.35
CA THR A 244 -12.25 -0.80 -16.61
C THR A 244 -13.69 -1.31 -16.46
N LEU A 245 -14.07 -1.94 -15.35
CA LEU A 245 -15.46 -2.31 -15.09
C LEU A 245 -16.36 -1.08 -15.03
N ILE A 246 -16.00 -0.07 -14.24
CA ILE A 246 -16.78 1.16 -14.05
C ILE A 246 -16.99 1.89 -15.38
N ARG A 247 -15.94 2.03 -16.20
CA ARG A 247 -16.02 2.63 -17.54
C ARG A 247 -17.00 1.88 -18.44
N TRP A 248 -16.93 0.55 -18.46
CA TRP A 248 -17.85 -0.25 -19.26
C TRP A 248 -19.28 -0.20 -18.72
N ALA A 249 -19.47 -0.24 -17.40
CA ALA A 249 -20.77 -0.12 -16.76
C ALA A 249 -21.47 1.19 -17.16
N ARG A 250 -20.77 2.33 -17.05
CA ARG A 250 -21.29 3.64 -17.50
C ARG A 250 -21.60 3.66 -19.00
N LYS A 251 -20.70 3.12 -19.82
CA LYS A 251 -20.88 3.08 -21.28
C LYS A 251 -22.13 2.31 -21.72
N VAL A 252 -22.57 1.34 -20.93
CA VAL A 252 -23.74 0.50 -21.25
C VAL A 252 -24.98 0.82 -20.42
N GLY A 253 -24.96 1.91 -19.64
CA GLY A 253 -26.08 2.35 -18.79
C GLY A 253 -26.39 1.37 -17.66
N PHE A 254 -25.36 0.74 -17.08
CA PHE A 254 -25.50 -0.13 -15.91
C PHE A 254 -25.36 0.69 -14.63
N GLU A 255 -26.49 1.23 -14.16
CA GLU A 255 -26.61 2.19 -13.03
C GLU A 255 -26.56 1.54 -11.63
N THR A 256 -25.74 0.51 -11.44
CA THR A 256 -25.58 -0.19 -10.17
C THR A 256 -24.62 0.53 -9.24
N ILE A 257 -24.85 0.48 -7.92
CA ILE A 257 -23.91 1.00 -6.93
C ILE A 257 -22.65 0.13 -6.93
N LEU A 258 -21.49 0.71 -7.21
CA LEU A 258 -20.20 0.02 -7.22
C LEU A 258 -19.40 0.44 -5.99
N VAL A 259 -19.03 -0.53 -5.15
CA VAL A 259 -18.21 -0.29 -3.94
C VAL A 259 -16.96 -1.15 -4.01
N ASN A 260 -15.82 -0.59 -3.59
CA ASN A 260 -14.55 -1.31 -3.55
C ASN A 260 -14.16 -1.64 -2.12
N ILE A 261 -13.48 -2.77 -1.95
CA ILE A 261 -12.68 -3.02 -0.75
C ILE A 261 -11.42 -2.15 -0.77
N SER A 262 -10.86 -1.80 0.39
CA SER A 262 -9.85 -0.74 0.48
C SER A 262 -8.50 -1.07 -0.19
N PHE A 263 -8.27 -2.32 -0.60
CA PHE A 263 -7.08 -2.72 -1.35
C PHE A 263 -7.00 -2.11 -2.76
N VAL A 264 -8.11 -1.61 -3.32
CA VAL A 264 -8.14 -1.03 -4.67
C VAL A 264 -7.14 0.12 -4.88
N GLY A 265 -6.85 0.90 -3.83
CA GLY A 265 -6.13 2.17 -3.92
C GLY A 265 -7.05 3.30 -4.39
N THR A 266 -7.55 4.13 -3.46
CA THR A 266 -8.55 5.17 -3.78
C THR A 266 -8.00 6.23 -4.74
N SER A 267 -6.80 6.77 -4.48
CA SER A 267 -6.17 7.77 -5.35
C SER A 267 -5.90 7.21 -6.75
N ALA A 268 -5.29 6.02 -6.81
CA ALA A 268 -5.07 5.25 -8.03
C ALA A 268 -6.33 5.09 -8.88
N LEU A 269 -7.42 4.67 -8.22
CA LEU A 269 -8.70 4.46 -8.88
C LEU A 269 -9.29 5.78 -9.41
N VAL A 270 -9.21 6.86 -8.64
CA VAL A 270 -9.71 8.17 -9.06
C VAL A 270 -8.92 8.71 -10.26
N GLU A 271 -7.59 8.57 -10.23
CA GLU A 271 -6.72 8.98 -11.33
C GLU A 271 -7.01 8.17 -12.60
N GLU A 272 -7.07 6.84 -12.47
CA GLU A 272 -7.37 5.92 -13.58
C GLU A 272 -8.78 6.16 -14.18
N LEU A 273 -9.75 6.53 -13.35
CA LEU A 273 -11.11 6.84 -13.82
C LEU A 273 -11.23 8.22 -14.47
N GLY A 274 -10.46 9.21 -14.05
CA GLY A 274 -10.60 10.60 -14.49
C GLY A 274 -12.05 11.09 -14.39
N ALA A 275 -12.61 11.62 -15.49
CA ALA A 275 -14.01 12.07 -15.54
C ALA A 275 -15.04 10.96 -15.27
N ALA A 276 -14.66 9.69 -15.45
CA ALA A 276 -15.50 8.54 -15.11
C ALA A 276 -15.48 8.19 -13.61
N GLY A 277 -14.82 9.00 -12.78
CA GLY A 277 -14.72 8.79 -11.32
C GLY A 277 -15.79 9.51 -10.51
N ALA A 278 -16.55 10.44 -11.11
CA ALA A 278 -17.57 11.20 -10.38
C ALA A 278 -18.76 10.33 -9.98
N GLY A 279 -19.02 10.19 -8.68
CA GLY A 279 -20.10 9.39 -8.08
C GLY A 279 -19.70 8.81 -6.73
#